data_AF-A0A1I6HBT3-F1
#
_entry.id   AF-A0A1I6HBT3-F1
#
_cell.length_a   1.000
_cell.length_b   1.000
_cell.length_c   1.000
_cell.angle_alpha   90.00
_cell.angle_beta   90.00
_cell.angle_gamma   90.00
#
_symmetry.space_group_name_H-M   'P 1'
#
loop_
_entity.id
_entity.type
_entity.pdbx_description
1 polymer ?
#
loop_
_entity_poly.entity_id
_entity_poly.type
_entity_poly.pdbx_seq_one_letter_code
_entity_poly.pdbx_strand_id
1 'polypeptide(L)'
;MTDRDGGGGGDDRPTDGAETVRLTVVDGDDRVEIDAERGRTLRRVLLDAGLSPYAPATRRLNCGGRGLCATCGVRVREGPPADHWHDRLADRFGYPRLSCQISVDRPMTVGLVDKRVWGGRRADTRAEREDSDEGG
;
A
#
# COMPACT_ATOMS: atom_id res chain seq x y z
N MET A 1 40.06 34.11 28.58
CA MET A 1 39.26 34.57 27.44
C MET A 1 38.49 33.36 26.94
N THR A 2 37.18 33.47 27.02
CA THR A 2 36.08 32.63 26.48
C THR A 2 36.36 32.21 25.02
N ASP A 3 35.87 31.09 24.47
CA ASP A 3 34.49 30.57 24.33
C ASP A 3 34.56 29.04 24.06
N ARG A 4 33.68 28.17 24.58
CA ARG A 4 32.45 27.62 23.94
C ARG A 4 32.62 27.41 22.41
N ASP A 5 32.41 26.20 21.85
CA ASP A 5 31.09 25.64 21.54
C ASP A 5 31.22 24.26 20.82
N GLY A 6 30.14 23.47 20.90
CA GLY A 6 29.82 22.41 19.92
C GLY A 6 29.57 21.04 20.57
N GLY A 7 28.37 20.47 20.63
CA GLY A 7 27.13 20.74 19.91
C GLY A 7 26.56 19.40 19.45
N GLY A 8 25.27 19.15 19.74
CA GLY A 8 24.53 18.00 19.21
C GLY A 8 23.91 17.08 20.25
N GLY A 9 23.29 17.63 21.30
CA GLY A 9 22.29 16.88 22.07
C GLY A 9 21.09 16.64 21.16
N GLY A 10 20.80 15.37 20.88
CA GLY A 10 19.67 14.97 20.05
C GLY A 10 18.37 15.49 20.62
N ASP A 11 17.68 16.31 19.84
CA ASP A 11 16.31 16.68 20.08
C ASP A 11 15.41 15.48 19.73
N ASP A 12 15.34 14.50 20.63
CA ASP A 12 14.20 13.57 20.73
C ASP A 12 13.00 14.37 21.26
N ARG A 13 12.50 15.30 20.43
CA ARG A 13 11.29 16.04 20.74
C ARG A 13 10.12 15.07 20.56
N PRO A 14 9.29 14.84 21.60
CA PRO A 14 8.08 14.05 21.44
C PRO A 14 7.21 14.77 20.41
N THR A 15 6.88 14.09 19.31
CA THR A 15 5.89 14.61 18.35
C THR A 15 4.55 14.63 19.06
N ASP A 16 4.17 15.82 19.50
CA ASP A 16 2.90 16.16 20.12
C ASP A 16 1.76 15.57 19.27
N GLY A 17 1.00 14.63 19.87
CA GLY A 17 -0.19 13.97 19.32
C GLY A 17 -0.10 13.54 17.86
N ALA A 18 0.23 12.27 17.59
CA ALA A 18 0.10 11.67 16.27
C ALA A 18 -1.34 11.87 15.72
N GLU A 19 -1.56 12.94 14.96
CA GLU A 19 -2.85 13.26 14.38
C GLU A 19 -3.22 12.13 13.41
N THR A 20 -4.35 11.47 13.65
CA THR A 20 -4.82 10.41 12.77
C THR A 20 -5.63 10.97 11.61
N VAL A 21 -5.50 10.33 10.46
CA VAL A 21 -6.17 10.65 9.21
C VAL A 21 -6.94 9.42 8.74
N ARG A 22 -8.20 9.63 8.35
CA ARG A 22 -9.07 8.56 7.83
C ARG A 22 -8.61 8.12 6.44
N LEU A 23 -8.22 6.86 6.31
CA LEU A 23 -7.96 6.18 5.04
C LEU A 23 -9.10 5.20 4.75
N THR A 24 -9.73 5.33 3.59
CA THR A 24 -10.63 4.31 3.05
C THR A 24 -9.88 3.44 2.04
N VAL A 25 -9.93 2.12 2.20
CA VAL A 25 -9.38 1.14 1.27
C VAL A 25 -10.51 0.32 0.67
N VAL A 26 -10.52 0.21 -0.66
CA VAL A 26 -11.45 -0.63 -1.43
C VAL A 26 -10.70 -1.85 -1.96
N ASP A 27 -11.10 -3.05 -1.56
CA ASP A 27 -10.56 -4.34 -2.05
C ASP A 27 -11.69 -5.14 -2.70
N GLY A 28 -11.79 -5.09 -4.03
CA GLY A 28 -12.97 -5.63 -4.73
C GLY A 28 -14.23 -4.86 -4.35
N ASP A 29 -15.20 -5.57 -3.78
CA ASP A 29 -16.47 -5.02 -3.28
C ASP A 29 -16.39 -4.59 -1.80
N ASP A 30 -15.32 -4.98 -1.10
CA ASP A 30 -15.15 -4.68 0.32
C ASP A 30 -14.56 -3.27 0.52
N ARG A 31 -15.01 -2.60 1.59
CA ARG A 31 -14.51 -1.30 2.03
C ARG A 31 -14.02 -1.40 3.47
N VAL A 32 -12.79 -0.96 3.72
CA VAL A 32 -12.15 -0.95 5.04
C VAL A 32 -11.73 0.48 5.39
N GLU A 33 -12.03 0.91 6.60
CA GLU A 33 -11.60 2.21 7.13
C GLU A 33 -10.46 2.03 8.12
N ILE A 34 -9.41 2.85 7.97
CA ILE A 34 -8.20 2.81 8.80
C ILE A 34 -7.96 4.22 9.34
N ASP A 35 -7.73 4.33 10.64
CA ASP A 35 -7.15 5.53 11.24
C ASP A 35 -5.62 5.43 11.15
N ALA A 36 -5.06 6.19 10.22
CA ALA A 36 -3.63 6.17 9.94
C ALA A 36 -2.95 7.39 10.59
N GLU A 37 -1.82 7.17 11.25
CA GLU A 37 -0.98 8.29 11.69
C GLU A 37 -0.56 9.15 10.48
N ARG A 38 -0.77 10.46 10.61
CA ARG A 38 -0.43 11.46 9.59
C ARG A 38 1.06 11.38 9.24
N GLY A 39 1.36 11.42 7.95
CA GLY A 39 2.72 11.36 7.41
C GLY A 39 3.26 9.95 7.16
N ARG A 40 2.57 8.90 7.62
CA ARG A 40 2.95 7.50 7.30
C ARG A 40 2.87 7.25 5.80
N THR A 41 3.75 6.40 5.29
CA THR A 41 3.66 5.97 3.89
C THR A 41 2.47 5.04 3.71
N LEU A 42 1.69 5.24 2.64
CA LEU A 42 0.48 4.46 2.38
C LEU A 42 0.80 2.95 2.32
N ARG A 43 1.94 2.57 1.72
CA ARG A 43 2.40 1.17 1.73
C ARG A 43 2.50 0.59 3.14
N ARG A 44 3.07 1.33 4.10
CA ARG A 44 3.23 0.82 5.48
C ARG A 44 1.86 0.67 6.14
N VAL A 45 1.03 1.70 6.07
CA VAL A 45 -0.34 1.68 6.60
C VAL A 45 -1.12 0.45 6.09
N LEU A 46 -1.06 0.22 4.77
CA LEU A 46 -1.70 -0.93 4.14
C LEU A 46 -1.15 -2.28 4.63
N LEU A 47 0.17 -2.42 4.75
CA LEU A 47 0.79 -3.66 5.23
C LEU A 47 0.51 -3.93 6.70
N ASP A 48 0.51 -2.89 7.53
CA ASP A 48 0.24 -2.99 8.97
C ASP A 48 -1.22 -3.39 9.22
N ALA A 49 -2.15 -2.93 8.37
CA ALA A 49 -3.55 -3.32 8.39
C ALA A 49 -3.84 -4.67 7.71
N GLY A 50 -2.82 -5.39 7.22
CA GLY A 50 -2.98 -6.67 6.50
C GLY A 50 -3.51 -6.54 5.07
N LEU A 51 -3.72 -5.32 4.57
CA LEU A 51 -4.24 -5.02 3.23
C LEU A 51 -3.09 -4.86 2.22
N SER A 52 -2.42 -5.96 1.89
CA SER A 52 -1.25 -5.93 1.01
C SER A 52 -1.55 -5.35 -0.39
N PRO A 53 -0.80 -4.33 -0.86
CA PRO A 53 -0.88 -3.85 -2.24
C PRO A 53 -0.19 -4.81 -3.23
N TYR A 54 0.50 -5.83 -2.74
CA TYR A 54 1.22 -6.82 -3.54
C TYR A 54 0.35 -8.01 -3.91
N ALA A 55 0.58 -8.51 -5.13
CA ALA A 55 0.23 -9.88 -5.49
C ALA A 55 1.12 -10.88 -4.69
N PRO A 56 0.70 -12.16 -4.53
CA PRO A 56 1.43 -13.13 -3.71
C PRO A 56 2.92 -13.26 -4.08
N ALA A 57 3.24 -13.30 -5.37
CA ALA A 57 4.63 -13.42 -5.84
C ALA A 57 5.47 -12.16 -5.55
N THR A 58 4.88 -10.96 -5.66
CA THR A 58 5.60 -9.70 -5.48
C THR A 58 5.75 -9.29 -4.02
N ARG A 59 5.12 -10.02 -3.09
CA ARG A 59 5.32 -9.83 -1.64
C ARG A 59 6.78 -10.07 -1.21
N ARG A 60 7.47 -11.00 -1.87
CA ARG A 60 8.91 -11.27 -1.65
C ARG A 60 9.80 -10.62 -2.72
N LEU A 61 9.26 -10.42 -3.92
CA LEU A 61 9.95 -9.78 -5.04
C LEU A 61 9.49 -8.32 -5.19
N ASN A 62 10.03 -7.44 -4.35
CA ASN A 62 9.79 -6.01 -4.44
C ASN A 62 11.02 -5.20 -4.01
N CYS A 63 11.07 -3.93 -4.42
CA CYS A 63 12.18 -3.02 -4.10
C CYS A 63 12.17 -2.47 -2.66
N GLY A 64 11.36 -3.03 -1.76
CA GLY A 64 11.26 -2.55 -0.37
C GLY A 64 10.64 -1.17 -0.18
N GLY A 65 10.08 -0.57 -1.23
CA GLY A 65 9.49 0.77 -1.19
C GLY A 65 10.34 1.89 -1.79
N ARG A 66 11.39 1.55 -2.54
CA ARG A 66 12.29 2.52 -3.22
C ARG A 66 11.71 3.15 -4.50
N GLY A 67 10.47 2.83 -4.87
CA GLY A 67 9.84 3.37 -6.08
C GLY A 67 10.31 2.75 -7.41
N LEU A 68 11.05 1.63 -7.39
CA LEU A 68 11.75 1.11 -8.58
C LEU A 68 11.05 -0.04 -9.31
N CYS A 69 10.07 -0.71 -8.67
CA CYS A 69 9.54 -1.99 -9.17
C CYS A 69 8.07 -1.96 -9.63
N ALA A 70 7.37 -0.85 -9.42
CA ALA A 70 5.93 -0.70 -9.69
C ALA A 70 4.95 -1.69 -9.00
N THR A 71 5.43 -2.66 -8.22
CA THR A 71 4.58 -3.69 -7.61
C THR A 71 3.76 -3.21 -6.41
N CYS A 72 4.01 -1.99 -5.91
CA CYS A 72 3.26 -1.36 -4.81
C CYS A 72 2.06 -0.51 -5.32
N GLY A 73 1.61 -0.75 -6.56
CA GLY A 73 0.59 0.06 -7.23
C GLY A 73 -0.78 0.03 -6.54
N VAL A 74 -1.41 1.20 -6.43
CA VAL A 74 -2.79 1.39 -5.95
C VAL A 74 -3.52 2.41 -6.82
N ARG A 75 -4.85 2.34 -6.88
CA ARG A 75 -5.67 3.38 -7.54
C ARG A 75 -6.10 4.40 -6.50
N VAL A 76 -5.67 5.65 -6.61
CA VAL A 76 -6.19 6.73 -5.77
C VAL A 76 -7.50 7.21 -6.39
N ARG A 77 -8.62 7.08 -5.66
CA ARG A 77 -9.95 7.53 -6.11
C ARG A 77 -10.23 8.96 -5.66
N GLU A 78 -9.86 9.26 -4.42
CA GLU A 78 -9.95 10.57 -3.78
C GLU A 78 -8.69 10.74 -2.92
N GLY A 79 -8.01 11.88 -2.98
CA GLY A 79 -6.76 12.07 -2.22
C GLY A 79 -5.93 13.26 -2.68
N PRO A 80 -4.70 13.43 -2.13
CA PRO A 80 -3.81 14.54 -2.48
C PRO A 80 -3.47 14.57 -3.97
N PRO A 81 -3.29 15.77 -4.55
CA PRO A 81 -2.94 15.93 -5.95
C PRO A 81 -1.63 15.20 -6.29
N ALA A 82 -1.52 14.82 -7.56
CA ALA A 82 -0.38 14.11 -8.14
C ALA A 82 0.87 15.02 -8.27
N ASP A 83 1.58 15.29 -7.17
CA ASP A 83 2.72 16.21 -7.18
C ASP A 83 4.05 15.59 -7.69
N HIS A 84 4.18 14.26 -7.73
CA HIS A 84 5.38 13.58 -8.24
C HIS A 84 5.26 13.27 -9.75
N TRP A 85 6.36 13.34 -10.51
CA TRP A 85 6.36 13.20 -11.97
C TRP A 85 5.79 11.85 -12.49
N HIS A 86 5.88 10.79 -11.71
CA HIS A 86 5.21 9.51 -11.99
C HIS A 86 3.68 9.58 -11.82
N ASP A 87 3.20 10.40 -10.89
CA ASP A 87 1.77 10.54 -10.59
C ASP A 87 1.04 11.30 -11.70
N ARG A 88 1.69 12.24 -12.39
CA ARG A 88 1.10 12.92 -13.57
C ARG A 88 0.86 11.97 -14.75
N LEU A 89 1.68 10.92 -14.91
CA LEU A 89 1.45 9.87 -15.91
C LEU A 89 0.34 8.90 -15.46
N ALA A 90 0.28 8.59 -14.17
CA ALA A 90 -0.77 7.78 -13.58
C ALA A 90 -2.17 8.42 -13.75
N ASP A 91 -2.30 9.72 -13.46
CA ASP A 91 -3.56 10.46 -13.63
C ASP A 91 -3.96 10.61 -15.11
N ARG A 92 -3.00 10.89 -16.01
CA ARG A 92 -3.28 11.12 -17.43
C ARG A 92 -3.62 9.85 -18.22
N PHE A 93 -3.15 8.68 -17.76
CA PHE A 93 -3.27 7.42 -18.49
C PHE A 93 -3.93 6.29 -17.68
N GLY A 94 -4.39 6.56 -16.45
CA GLY A 94 -5.09 5.58 -15.60
C GLY A 94 -4.18 4.52 -14.95
N TYR A 95 -2.87 4.78 -14.84
CA TYR A 95 -1.95 3.83 -14.20
C TYR A 95 -2.02 3.89 -12.66
N PRO A 96 -1.79 2.77 -11.95
CA PRO A 96 -1.72 2.78 -10.49
C PRO A 96 -0.58 3.68 -9.98
N ARG A 97 -0.84 4.47 -8.94
CA ARG A 97 0.19 5.23 -8.22
C ARG A 97 0.95 4.32 -7.26
N LEU A 98 2.21 4.64 -6.98
CA LEU A 98 3.04 3.82 -6.10
C LEU A 98 2.70 4.13 -4.64
N SER A 99 1.99 3.24 -3.94
CA SER A 99 1.68 3.42 -2.50
C SER A 99 2.91 3.64 -1.63
N CYS A 100 4.08 3.18 -2.09
CA CYS A 100 5.35 3.38 -1.44
C CYS A 100 5.94 4.80 -1.59
N GLN A 101 5.34 5.66 -2.40
CA GLN A 101 5.73 7.06 -2.64
C GLN A 101 4.61 8.04 -2.25
N ILE A 102 3.52 7.55 -1.63
CA ILE A 102 2.40 8.37 -1.17
C ILE A 102 2.46 8.46 0.35
N SER A 103 2.41 9.68 0.88
CA SER A 103 2.24 9.96 2.30
C SER A 103 0.77 10.17 2.63
N VAL A 104 0.28 9.59 3.73
CA VAL A 104 -1.08 9.78 4.22
C VAL A 104 -1.11 11.02 5.10
N ASP A 105 -1.35 12.19 4.51
CA ASP A 105 -1.38 13.47 5.24
C ASP A 105 -2.79 14.07 5.36
N ARG A 106 -3.74 13.56 4.58
CA ARG A 106 -5.14 13.97 4.54
C ARG A 106 -6.05 12.80 4.17
N PRO A 107 -7.36 12.89 4.48
CA PRO A 107 -8.27 11.80 4.20
C PRO A 107 -8.23 11.41 2.73
N MET A 108 -8.23 10.10 2.46
CA MET A 108 -8.13 9.60 1.10
C MET A 108 -8.80 8.24 0.93
N THR A 109 -9.20 7.96 -0.32
CA THR A 109 -9.83 6.72 -0.75
C THR A 109 -8.95 6.05 -1.80
N VAL A 110 -8.50 4.83 -1.53
CA VAL A 110 -7.65 4.04 -2.45
C VAL A 110 -8.25 2.68 -2.76
N GLY A 111 -8.06 2.19 -3.97
CA GLY A 111 -8.42 0.85 -4.39
C GLY A 111 -7.20 -0.04 -4.56
N LEU A 112 -7.25 -1.25 -4.01
CA LEU A 112 -6.30 -2.30 -4.34
C LEU A 112 -6.58 -2.79 -5.76
N VAL A 113 -5.52 -3.00 -6.55
CA VAL A 113 -5.62 -3.57 -7.89
C VAL A 113 -5.83 -5.08 -7.80
N ASP A 114 -6.66 -5.63 -8.70
CA ASP A 114 -7.06 -7.03 -8.67
C ASP A 114 -5.84 -7.97 -8.64
N LYS A 115 -5.78 -8.78 -7.59
CA LYS A 115 -4.73 -9.77 -7.31
C LYS A 115 -4.67 -10.87 -8.37
N ARG A 116 -5.70 -11.02 -9.21
CA ARG A 116 -5.80 -12.00 -10.31
C ARG A 116 -5.11 -11.54 -11.59
N VAL A 117 -5.13 -10.25 -11.91
CA VAL A 117 -4.51 -9.69 -13.13
C VAL A 117 -2.97 -9.76 -13.06
N TRP A 118 -2.40 -9.85 -11.86
CA TRP A 118 -0.94 -9.90 -11.65
C TRP A 118 -0.44 -11.14 -10.89
N GLY A 119 -1.32 -12.09 -10.54
CA GLY A 119 -0.96 -13.25 -9.71
C GLY A 119 -1.75 -14.53 -10.00
N GLY A 120 -2.59 -14.56 -11.04
CA GLY A 120 -3.41 -15.72 -11.37
C GLY A 120 -2.63 -16.83 -12.04
N ARG A 121 -1.94 -17.69 -11.28
CA ARG A 121 -1.88 -19.11 -11.65
C ARG A 121 -2.93 -19.84 -10.83
N ARG A 122 -3.88 -20.47 -11.54
CA ARG A 122 -4.86 -21.40 -10.96
C ARG A 122 -4.09 -22.38 -10.09
N ALA A 123 -4.38 -22.41 -8.79
CA ALA A 123 -4.06 -23.57 -7.99
C ALA A 123 -5.05 -24.64 -8.42
N ASP A 124 -4.59 -25.59 -9.24
CA ASP A 124 -5.26 -26.86 -9.41
C ASP A 124 -5.48 -27.46 -8.02
N THR A 125 -6.73 -27.59 -7.63
CA THR A 125 -7.12 -28.55 -6.60
C THR A 125 -8.41 -29.20 -7.08
N ARG A 126 -8.23 -30.17 -7.98
CA ARG A 126 -9.11 -31.34 -8.01
C ARG A 126 -8.34 -32.49 -7.39
N ALA A 127 -8.24 -32.45 -6.07
CA ALA A 127 -8.08 -33.66 -5.28
C ALA A 127 -9.47 -34.31 -5.22
N GLU A 128 -9.61 -35.40 -5.98
CA GLU A 128 -10.34 -36.62 -5.64
C GLU A 128 -11.44 -36.50 -4.58
N ARG A 129 -12.72 -36.53 -5.01
CA ARG A 129 -13.79 -37.40 -4.47
C ARG A 129 -14.91 -37.50 -5.52
N GLU A 130 -15.11 -38.70 -6.06
CA GLU A 130 -16.42 -39.30 -6.39
C GLU A 130 -16.09 -40.72 -6.89
N ASP A 131 -15.69 -41.54 -5.93
CA ASP A 131 -15.95 -42.98 -5.94
C ASP A 131 -17.37 -43.13 -5.40
N SER A 132 -18.32 -43.52 -6.26
CA SER A 132 -19.49 -44.37 -5.96
C SER A 132 -20.35 -44.54 -7.22
N ASP A 133 -20.67 -45.80 -7.51
CA ASP A 133 -21.79 -46.32 -8.33
C ASP A 133 -21.68 -46.24 -9.87
N GLU A 134 -22.06 -47.21 -10.70
CA GLU A 134 -22.32 -48.66 -10.64
C GLU A 134 -22.67 -49.07 -12.10
N GLY A 135 -22.31 -50.29 -12.53
CA GLY A 135 -23.12 -51.06 -13.49
C GLY A 135 -22.75 -51.05 -14.98
N GLY A 136 -22.39 -52.24 -15.48
CA GLY A 136 -22.31 -52.56 -16.91
C GLY A 136 -21.49 -53.80 -17.20
#